data_AF-A0A662PIE0-F1
#
_entry.id   AF-A0A662PIE0-F1
#
_cell.length_a   1.000
_cell.length_b   1.000
_cell.length_c   1.000
_cell.angle_alpha   90.00
_cell.angle_beta   90.00
_cell.angle_gamma   90.00
#
_symmetry.space_group_name_H-M   'P 1'
#
loop_
_entity.id
_entity.type
_entity.pdbx_description
1 polymer ?
#
loop_
_entity_poly.entity_id
_entity_poly.type
_entity_poly.pdbx_seq_one_letter_code
_entity_poly.pdbx_strand_id
1 'polypeptide(L)' 'MREFILATTEEVPGYRIVQTLGIVSGNAVRARGVGRDIAAGVRSVFGGEIKEYSELMNQAREKA' A
#
# COMPACT_ATOMS: atom_id res chain seq x y z
N MET A 1 -12.36 -15.71 4.60
CA MET A 1 -12.48 -14.40 3.93
C MET A 1 -13.28 -14.59 2.66
N ARG A 2 -14.10 -13.62 2.26
CA ARG A 2 -14.73 -13.62 0.93
C ARG A 2 -13.72 -13.03 -0.07
N GLU A 3 -13.63 -13.60 -1.25
CA GLU A 3 -12.83 -13.05 -2.35
C GLU A 3 -13.62 -11.93 -3.05
N PHE A 4 -12.93 -10.85 -3.38
CA PHE A 4 -13.47 -9.69 -4.11
C PHE A 4 -12.61 -9.42 -5.34
N ILE A 5 -13.23 -9.01 -6.45
CA ILE A 5 -12.51 -8.54 -7.64
C ILE A 5 -12.00 -7.13 -7.35
N LEU A 6 -10.69 -6.94 -7.43
CA LEU A 6 -10.03 -5.64 -7.32
C LEU A 6 -9.43 -5.31 -8.68
N ALA A 7 -9.78 -4.14 -9.22
CA ALA A 7 -9.25 -3.66 -10.48
C ALA A 7 -8.94 -2.16 -10.35
N THR A 8 -7.86 -1.73 -10.99
CA THR A 8 -7.55 -0.29 -11.17
C THR A 8 -8.20 0.28 -12.42
N THR A 9 -8.89 -0.56 -13.20
CA THR A 9 -9.67 -0.18 -14.38
C THR A 9 -11.11 0.15 -13.97
N GLU A 10 -11.76 1.01 -14.74
CA GLU A 10 -13.15 1.41 -14.49
C GLU A 10 -14.14 0.24 -14.73
N GLU A 11 -13.78 -0.68 -15.63
CA GLU A 11 -14.59 -1.85 -15.97
C GLU A 11 -13.80 -3.15 -15.78
N VAL A 12 -14.53 -4.25 -15.56
CA VAL A 12 -13.98 -5.60 -15.47
C VAL A 12 -14.45 -6.39 -16.70
N PRO A 13 -13.56 -6.83 -17.60
CA PRO A 13 -13.92 -7.58 -18.80
C PRO A 13 -14.76 -8.82 -18.48
N GLY A 14 -15.85 -9.04 -19.22
CA GLY A 14 -16.77 -10.16 -19.01
C GLY A 14 -17.80 -9.96 -17.90
N TYR A 15 -17.76 -8.84 -17.19
CA TYR A 15 -18.74 -8.47 -16.18
C TYR A 15 -19.44 -7.16 -16.56
N ARG A 16 -20.65 -6.95 -16.01
CA ARG A 16 -21.40 -5.69 -16.12
C ARG A 16 -21.67 -5.16 -14.72
N ILE A 17 -21.28 -3.92 -14.46
CA ILE A 17 -21.61 -3.23 -13.21
C ILE A 17 -23.11 -2.94 -13.21
N VAL A 18 -23.85 -3.55 -12.27
CA VAL A 18 -25.31 -3.36 -12.13
C VAL A 18 -25.67 -2.23 -11.17
N GLN A 19 -24.74 -1.85 -10.29
CA GLN A 19 -24.93 -0.82 -9.28
C GLN A 19 -23.58 -0.29 -8.80
N THR A 20 -23.46 1.04 -8.71
CA THR A 20 -22.31 1.71 -8.11
C THR A 20 -22.69 2.16 -6.69
N LEU A 21 -21.92 1.72 -5.69
CA LEU A 21 -22.19 2.01 -4.26
C LEU A 21 -21.55 3.32 -3.77
N GLY A 22 -20.83 4.03 -4.64
CA GLY A 22 -20.07 5.24 -4.30
C GLY A 22 -18.58 4.97 -4.11
N ILE A 23 -17.84 6.02 -3.75
CA ILE A 23 -16.38 5.98 -3.59
C ILE A 23 -16.03 5.46 -2.19
N VAL A 24 -15.06 4.55 -2.13
CA VAL A 24 -14.48 4.04 -0.88
C VAL A 24 -12.99 4.39 -0.84
N SER A 25 -12.48 4.73 0.34
CA SER A 25 -11.07 5.06 0.56
C SER A 25 -10.57 4.39 1.84
N GLY A 26 -9.43 3.70 1.75
CA GLY A 26 -8.71 3.12 2.88
C GLY A 26 -7.40 3.87 3.10
N ASN A 27 -7.04 4.14 4.36
CA ASN A 27 -5.78 4.76 4.73
C ASN A 27 -5.12 3.94 5.83
N ALA A 28 -3.84 3.60 5.65
CA ALA A 28 -3.04 2.90 6.66
C ALA A 28 -1.81 3.73 7.04
N VAL A 29 -1.78 4.23 8.28
CA VAL A 29 -0.61 4.94 8.83
C VAL A 29 0.21 3.95 9.66
N ARG A 30 1.51 3.86 9.38
CA ARG A 30 2.46 3.09 10.20
C ARG A 30 3.50 4.01 10.82
N ALA A 31 3.57 4.01 12.15
CA ALA A 31 4.65 4.64 12.89
C ALA A 31 5.92 3.76 12.87
N ARG A 32 7.08 4.37 12.64
CA ARG A 32 8.38 3.76 12.90
C ARG A 32 8.94 4.28 14.22
N GLY A 33 9.62 3.41 14.96
CA GLY A 33 10.37 3.81 16.14
C GLY A 33 11.72 4.41 15.75
N VAL A 34 12.16 5.43 16.49
CA VAL A 34 13.36 6.28 16.26
C VAL A 34 14.63 5.51 15.86
N GLY A 35 14.85 4.29 16.37
CA GLY A 35 16.03 3.48 16.06
C GLY A 35 16.13 3.01 14.60
N ARG A 36 15.00 2.75 13.92
CA ARG A 36 15.01 2.35 12.49
C ARG A 36 15.22 3.55 11.57
N ASP A 37 14.78 4.73 11.98
CA ASP A 37 14.91 5.95 11.17
C ASP A 37 16.37 6.43 11.13
N ILE A 38 17.14 6.25 12.21
CA ILE A 38 18.59 6.55 12.25
C ILE A 38 19.36 5.60 11.30
N ALA A 39 19.09 4.29 11.34
CA ALA A 39 19.74 3.31 10.47
C ALA A 39 19.36 3.48 8.98
N ALA A 40 18.14 3.96 8.71
CA ALA A 40 17.70 4.33 7.36
C ALA A 40 18.36 5.64 6.89
N GLY A 41 18.53 6.62 7.79
CA GLY A 41 19.25 7.86 7.49
C GLY A 41 20.71 7.63 7.11
N VAL A 42 21.41 6.73 7.81
CA VAL A 42 22.76 6.30 7.44
C VAL A 42 22.76 5.64 6.06
N ARG A 43 21.86 4.70 5.78
CA ARG A 43 21.76 4.04 4.47
C ARG A 43 21.36 4.97 3.32
N SER A 44 20.56 6.00 3.59
CA SER A 44 20.19 7.03 2.62
C SER A 44 21.40 7.84 2.13
N VAL A 45 22.44 7.99 2.95
CA VAL A 45 23.67 8.71 2.58
C VAL A 45 24.59 7.85 1.72
N PHE A 46 24.58 6.53 1.89
CA PHE A 46 25.45 5.59 1.17
C PHE A 46 24.89 5.06 -0.16
N GLY A 47 23.67 5.45 -0.54
CA GLY A 47 23.07 5.14 -1.84
C GLY A 47 22.69 3.67 -2.01
N GLY A 48 21.42 3.34 -1.76
CA GLY A 48 20.84 2.03 -2.01
C GLY A 48 19.33 2.02 -1.74
N GLU A 49 18.60 1.05 -2.27
CA GLU A 49 17.16 0.89 -1.98
C GLU A 49 16.97 0.70 -0.47
N ILE A 50 16.20 1.58 0.17
CA ILE A 50 15.84 1.43 1.58
C ILE A 50 14.74 0.37 1.64
N LYS A 51 15.14 -0.91 1.64
CA LYS A 51 14.24 -2.07 1.69
C LYS A 51 13.17 -1.93 2.76
N GLU A 52 13.50 -1.33 3.91
CA GLU A 52 12.52 -1.07 4.95
C GLU A 52 11.35 -0.20 4.43
N TYR A 53 11.60 0.88 3.70
CA TYR A 53 10.55 1.73 3.12
C TYR A 53 9.69 0.99 2.10
N SER A 54 10.30 0.18 1.22
CA SER A 54 9.57 -0.69 0.29
C SER A 54 8.65 -1.67 1.04
N GLU A 55 9.15 -2.32 2.09
CA GLU A 55 8.35 -3.20 2.95
C GLU A 55 7.21 -2.47 3.65
N LEU A 56 7.44 -1.23 4.12
CA LEU A 56 6.39 -0.44 4.77
C LEU A 56 5.31 -0.02 3.78
N MET A 57 5.66 0.35 2.56
CA MET A 57 4.69 0.66 1.50
C MET A 57 3.84 -0.57 1.18
N ASN A 58 4.46 -1.75 1.04
CA ASN A 58 3.72 -3.01 0.81
C ASN A 58 2.80 -3.35 1.99
N GLN A 59 3.30 -3.22 3.21
CA GLN A 59 2.52 -3.48 4.42
C GLN A 59 1.42 -2.45 4.70
N ALA A 60 1.53 -1.23 4.17
CA ALA A 60 0.47 -0.24 4.21
C ALA A 60 -0.61 -0.57 3.17
N ARG A 61 -0.21 -1.01 1.97
CA ARG A 61 -1.12 -1.47 0.91
C ARG A 61 -1.92 -2.71 1.31
N GLU A 62 -1.31 -3.67 1.99
CA GLU A 62 -2.02 -4.87 2.47
C GLU A 62 -3.03 -4.60 3.59
N LYS A 63 -2.86 -3.49 4.32
CA LYS A 63 -3.71 -3.14 5.48
C LYS A 63 -4.84 -2.16 5.14
N ALA A 64 -4.78 -1.52 3.98
CA ALA A 64 -5.80 -0.60 3.48
C ALA A 64 -6.82 -1.35 2.63
#